data_AF-W1WBZ2-F1
#
_entry.id   AF-W1WBZ2-F1
#
_cell.length_a   1.000
_cell.length_b   1.000
_cell.length_c   1.000
_cell.angle_alpha   90.00
_cell.angle_beta   90.00
_cell.angle_gamma   90.00
#
_symmetry.space_group_name_H-M   'P 1'
#
loop_
_entity.id
_entity.type
_entity.pdbx_description
1 polymer ?
#
loop_
_entity_poly.entity_id
_entity_poly.type
_entity_poly.pdbx_seq_one_letter_code
_entity_poly.pdbx_strand_id
1 'polypeptide(L)'
;GKVWTQAETDLVVSYVKNPNCSGLTLLGGEPFQNVQGLLSVVRAVREAAPEKKIWAYSGYEIDDILEDELRSALLHEIDILVDGRFVDELKDPALRFRGSSNQRIIDVKKTLETGEVVLAME
;
A
#
# COMPACT_ATOMS: atom_id res chain seq x y z
N GLY A 1 20.52 3.78 -9.33
CA GLY A 1 19.83 4.82 -8.56
C GLY A 1 20.81 5.51 -7.62
N LYS A 2 20.38 6.56 -6.92
CA LYS A 2 21.10 7.12 -5.75
C LYS A 2 20.67 6.38 -4.48
N VAL A 3 21.50 6.41 -3.45
CA VAL A 3 21.15 5.84 -2.13
C VAL A 3 20.02 6.66 -1.52
N TRP A 4 19.01 5.98 -0.99
CA TRP A 4 17.94 6.62 -0.20
C TRP A 4 18.45 6.94 1.19
N THR A 5 18.33 8.19 1.62
CA THR A 5 18.76 8.67 2.92
C THR A 5 17.61 9.30 3.69
N GLN A 6 17.88 9.79 4.90
CA GLN A 6 16.87 10.50 5.69
C GLN A 6 16.34 11.74 4.96
N ALA A 7 17.16 12.41 4.14
CA ALA A 7 16.73 13.60 3.40
C ALA A 7 15.60 13.29 2.41
N GLU A 8 15.64 12.12 1.74
CA GLU A 8 14.56 11.67 0.86
C GLU A 8 13.29 11.33 1.65
N THR A 9 13.43 10.68 2.81
CA THR A 9 12.30 10.40 3.72
C THR A 9 11.61 11.68 4.18
N ASP A 10 12.39 12.67 4.63
CA ASP A 10 11.86 13.96 5.10
C ASP A 10 11.16 14.72 3.97
N LEU A 11 11.70 14.63 2.75
CA LEU A 11 11.08 15.22 1.56
C LEU A 11 9.72 14.57 1.27
N VAL A 12 9.61 13.24 1.31
CA VAL A 12 8.32 12.54 1.14
C VAL A 12 7.34 12.96 2.22
N VAL A 13 7.76 13.00 3.48
CA VAL A 13 6.91 13.45 4.60
C VAL A 13 6.41 14.88 4.35
N SER A 14 7.28 15.79 3.91
CA SER A 14 6.88 17.17 3.58
C SER A 14 5.79 17.25 2.51
N TYR A 15 5.84 16.37 1.51
CA TYR A 15 4.83 16.30 0.46
C TYR A 15 3.51 15.75 0.97
N VAL A 16 3.55 14.70 1.79
CA VAL A 16 2.33 14.08 2.34
C VAL A 16 1.62 15.01 3.33
N LYS A 17 2.37 15.80 4.11
CA LYS A 17 1.81 16.82 5.03
C LYS A 17 1.13 17.99 4.32
N ASN A 18 1.35 18.17 3.01
CA ASN A 18 0.67 19.22 2.27
C ASN A 18 -0.86 18.99 2.33
N PRO A 19 -1.67 19.99 2.71
CA PRO A 19 -3.13 19.85 2.74
C PRO A 19 -3.74 19.39 1.41
N ASN A 20 -3.11 19.73 0.29
CA ASN A 20 -3.55 19.34 -1.06
C ASN A 20 -3.14 17.91 -1.46
N CYS A 21 -2.29 17.25 -0.66
CA CYS A 21 -1.93 15.86 -0.86
C CYS A 21 -2.94 14.96 -0.14
N SER A 22 -3.55 14.01 -0.85
CA SER A 22 -4.52 13.08 -0.24
C SER A 22 -3.86 11.95 0.58
N GLY A 23 -2.57 11.72 0.37
CA GLY A 23 -1.79 10.73 1.10
C GLY A 23 -0.66 10.12 0.28
N LEU A 24 -0.31 8.88 0.58
CA LEU A 24 0.79 8.15 -0.05
C LEU A 24 0.27 6.93 -0.80
N THR A 25 0.85 6.61 -1.96
CA THR A 25 0.61 5.36 -2.68
C THR A 25 1.94 4.70 -2.98
N LEU A 26 2.11 3.46 -2.53
CA LEU A 26 3.26 2.61 -2.83
C LEU A 26 2.99 1.88 -4.15
N LEU A 27 3.79 2.20 -5.17
CA LEU A 27 3.67 1.70 -6.54
C LEU A 27 5.02 1.21 -7.07
N GLY A 28 4.97 0.40 -8.13
CA GLY A 28 6.14 -0.10 -8.86
C GLY A 28 6.90 -1.18 -8.09
N GLY A 29 7.87 -1.81 -8.76
CA GLY A 29 8.53 -3.00 -8.20
C GLY A 29 7.52 -3.97 -7.58
N GLU A 30 7.84 -4.49 -6.41
CA GLU A 30 6.87 -5.11 -5.49
C GLU A 30 7.14 -4.53 -4.08
N PRO A 31 6.23 -3.71 -3.51
CA PRO A 31 6.44 -3.10 -2.19
C PRO A 31 6.76 -4.12 -1.10
N PHE A 32 6.09 -5.29 -1.12
CA PHE A 32 6.26 -6.34 -0.12
C PHE A 32 7.52 -7.22 -0.34
N GLN A 33 8.32 -6.93 -1.37
CA GLN A 33 9.68 -7.45 -1.50
C GLN A 33 10.74 -6.48 -0.95
N ASN A 34 10.40 -5.20 -0.79
CA ASN A 34 11.33 -4.13 -0.40
C ASN A 34 11.05 -3.58 1.01
N VAL A 35 10.41 -4.39 1.86
CA VAL A 35 9.91 -3.97 3.16
C VAL A 35 10.98 -3.32 4.03
N GLN A 36 12.19 -3.87 4.05
CA GLN A 36 13.28 -3.38 4.90
C GLN A 36 13.63 -1.91 4.62
N GLY A 37 13.52 -1.46 3.37
CA GLY A 37 13.74 -0.06 3.00
C GLY A 37 12.48 0.81 3.12
N LEU A 38 11.29 0.23 2.90
CA LEU A 38 10.04 0.97 2.88
C LEU A 38 9.42 1.19 4.27
N LEU A 39 9.57 0.23 5.18
CA LEU A 39 8.85 0.24 6.46
C LEU A 39 9.17 1.49 7.30
N SER A 40 10.45 1.89 7.35
CA SER A 40 10.86 3.11 8.06
C SER A 40 10.28 4.38 7.43
N VAL A 41 10.23 4.45 6.09
CA VAL A 41 9.66 5.58 5.35
C VAL A 41 8.16 5.69 5.60
N VAL A 42 7.44 4.57 5.51
CA VAL A 42 5.99 4.51 5.68
C VAL A 42 5.60 4.87 7.12
N ARG A 43 6.36 4.38 8.11
CA ARG A 43 6.16 4.76 9.52
C ARG A 43 6.38 6.25 9.76
N ALA A 44 7.43 6.83 9.19
CA ALA A 44 7.66 8.27 9.28
C ALA A 44 6.50 9.08 8.69
N VAL A 45 5.93 8.63 7.57
CA VAL A 45 4.74 9.25 6.97
C VAL A 45 3.51 9.09 7.87
N ARG A 46 3.27 7.88 8.40
CA ARG A 46 2.14 7.60 9.30
C ARG A 46 2.20 8.44 10.58
N GLU A 47 3.38 8.58 11.18
CA GLU A 47 3.58 9.40 12.38
C GLU A 47 3.34 10.88 12.08
N ALA A 48 3.85 11.38 10.96
CA ALA A 48 3.81 12.80 10.62
C ALA A 48 2.46 13.27 10.06
N ALA A 49 1.65 12.36 9.52
CA ALA A 49 0.36 12.65 8.88
C ALA A 49 -0.64 11.49 9.08
N PRO A 50 -1.05 11.21 10.34
CA PRO A 50 -1.84 10.03 10.69
C PRO A 50 -3.22 9.98 10.02
N GLU A 51 -3.76 11.13 9.63
CA GLU A 51 -5.04 11.28 8.94
C GLU A 51 -4.97 10.95 7.44
N LYS A 52 -3.77 10.94 6.85
CA LYS A 52 -3.57 10.68 5.43
C LYS A 52 -3.66 9.19 5.12
N LYS A 53 -4.26 8.87 3.97
CA LYS A 53 -4.40 7.49 3.53
C LYS A 53 -3.11 6.97 2.90
N ILE A 54 -2.72 5.76 3.28
CA ILE A 54 -1.61 5.06 2.65
C ILE A 54 -2.18 3.89 1.84
N TRP A 55 -1.87 3.87 0.56
CA TRP A 55 -2.27 2.83 -0.39
C TRP A 55 -1.06 2.00 -0.78
N ALA A 56 -1.25 0.72 -1.10
CA ALA A 56 -0.24 -0.11 -1.71
C ALA A 56 -0.84 -0.95 -2.84
N TYR A 57 -0.11 -1.11 -3.93
CA TYR A 57 -0.44 -2.05 -5.00
C TYR A 57 0.56 -3.21 -4.94
N SER A 58 0.06 -4.45 -4.94
CA SER A 58 0.88 -5.65 -4.85
C SER A 58 0.39 -6.71 -5.81
N GLY A 59 1.32 -7.51 -6.33
CA GLY A 59 1.00 -8.75 -7.04
C GLY A 59 0.74 -9.93 -6.09
N TYR A 60 0.97 -9.77 -4.79
CA TYR A 60 0.62 -10.75 -3.77
C TYR A 60 -0.83 -10.57 -3.31
N GLU A 61 -1.41 -11.65 -2.81
CA GLU A 61 -2.68 -11.57 -2.08
C GLU A 61 -2.40 -11.24 -0.61
N ILE A 62 -3.39 -10.65 0.06
CA ILE A 62 -3.26 -10.27 1.46
C ILE A 62 -2.89 -11.46 2.37
N ASP A 63 -3.38 -12.65 2.05
CA ASP A 63 -3.07 -13.88 2.80
C ASP A 63 -1.57 -14.21 2.72
N ASP A 64 -0.97 -14.15 1.52
CA ASP A 64 0.48 -14.36 1.33
C ASP A 64 1.34 -13.31 2.05
N ILE A 65 0.81 -12.08 2.18
CA ILE A 65 1.48 -10.98 2.87
C ILE A 65 1.45 -11.20 4.39
N LEU A 66 0.34 -11.72 4.92
CA LEU A 66 0.16 -11.97 6.35
C LEU A 66 0.97 -13.16 6.87
N GLU A 67 1.31 -14.13 6.02
CA GLU A 67 2.14 -15.27 6.39
C GLU A 67 3.60 -14.91 6.75
N ASP A 68 4.09 -13.75 6.30
CA ASP A 68 5.45 -13.27 6.60
C ASP A 68 5.41 -12.08 7.57
N GLU A 69 6.09 -12.20 8.72
CA GLU A 69 6.06 -11.19 9.77
C GLU A 69 6.53 -9.81 9.30
N LEU A 70 7.53 -9.76 8.43
CA LEU A 70 8.09 -8.50 7.95
C LEU A 70 7.11 -7.82 6.99
N ARG A 71 6.56 -8.56 6.03
CA ARG A 71 5.51 -8.06 5.11
C ARG A 71 4.26 -7.63 5.86
N SER A 72 3.84 -8.43 6.83
CA SER A 72 2.73 -8.10 7.73
C SER A 72 2.98 -6.78 8.46
N ALA A 73 4.20 -6.54 8.96
CA ALA A 73 4.53 -5.27 9.60
C ALA A 73 4.37 -4.04 8.68
N LEU A 74 4.66 -4.18 7.38
CA LEU A 74 4.36 -3.11 6.40
C LEU A 74 2.87 -2.98 6.16
N LEU A 75 2.15 -4.11 6.00
CA LEU A 75 0.71 -4.12 5.75
C LEU A 75 -0.06 -3.38 6.84
N HIS A 76 0.34 -3.50 8.12
CA HIS A 76 -0.30 -2.81 9.24
C HIS A 76 -0.24 -1.28 9.16
N GLU A 77 0.65 -0.72 8.35
CA GLU A 77 0.75 0.72 8.11
C GLU A 77 -0.12 1.20 6.93
N ILE A 78 -0.67 0.27 6.14
CA ILE A 78 -1.46 0.52 4.93
C ILE A 78 -2.95 0.63 5.28
N ASP A 79 -3.65 1.59 4.65
CA ASP A 79 -5.11 1.69 4.76
C ASP A 79 -5.81 0.88 3.67
N ILE A 80 -5.35 1.00 2.42
CA ILE A 80 -5.94 0.35 1.25
C ILE A 80 -4.90 -0.49 0.52
N LEU A 81 -5.17 -1.78 0.34
CA LEU A 81 -4.35 -2.68 -0.46
C LEU A 81 -5.09 -3.00 -1.76
N VAL A 82 -4.44 -2.77 -2.90
CA VAL A 82 -4.85 -3.37 -4.17
C VAL A 82 -4.01 -4.62 -4.37
N ASP A 83 -4.63 -5.78 -4.19
CA ASP A 83 -3.95 -7.07 -4.16
C ASP A 83 -4.20 -7.90 -5.43
N GLY A 84 -3.33 -8.87 -5.68
CA GLY A 84 -3.41 -9.76 -6.83
C GLY A 84 -2.68 -9.27 -8.09
N ARG A 85 -2.16 -10.23 -8.86
CA ARG A 85 -1.44 -9.97 -10.11
C ARG A 85 -2.37 -9.38 -11.17
N PHE A 86 -1.80 -8.53 -12.02
CA PHE A 86 -2.46 -8.11 -13.25
C PHE A 86 -2.62 -9.29 -14.22
N VAL A 87 -3.82 -9.45 -14.78
CA VAL A 87 -4.17 -10.48 -15.76
C VAL A 87 -4.73 -9.80 -17.01
N ASP A 88 -4.06 -9.96 -18.16
CA ASP A 88 -4.41 -9.24 -19.39
C ASP A 88 -5.77 -9.67 -19.94
N GLU A 89 -6.15 -10.94 -19.80
CA GLU A 89 -7.47 -11.45 -20.20
C GLU A 89 -8.62 -10.86 -19.39
N LEU A 90 -8.32 -10.36 -18.18
CA LEU A 90 -9.28 -9.75 -17.26
C LEU A 90 -9.16 -8.22 -17.22
N LYS A 91 -8.38 -7.65 -18.14
CA LYS A 91 -8.15 -6.21 -18.23
C LYS A 91 -9.44 -5.49 -18.58
N ASP A 92 -9.75 -4.47 -17.79
CA ASP A 92 -10.87 -3.57 -18.07
C ASP A 92 -10.50 -2.14 -17.66
N PRO A 93 -10.34 -1.21 -18.63
CA PRO A 93 -10.03 0.19 -18.37
C PRO A 93 -11.11 0.95 -17.58
N ALA A 94 -12.34 0.43 -17.50
CA ALA A 94 -13.41 1.05 -16.71
C ALA A 94 -13.27 0.76 -15.20
N LEU A 95 -12.42 -0.20 -14.81
CA LEU A 95 -12.19 -0.53 -13.41
C LEU A 95 -11.50 0.63 -12.69
N ARG A 96 -12.04 0.98 -11.52
CA ARG A 96 -11.46 2.04 -10.69
C ARG A 96 -10.28 1.48 -9.92
N PHE A 97 -9.13 2.15 -10.01
CA PHE A 97 -7.94 1.87 -9.19
C PHE A 97 -7.38 0.44 -9.31
N ARG A 98 -7.71 -0.29 -10.36
CA ARG A 98 -7.13 -1.61 -10.67
C ARG A 98 -7.11 -1.83 -12.18
N GLY A 99 -6.21 -2.70 -12.64
CA GLY A 99 -6.02 -2.98 -14.06
C GLY A 99 -6.83 -4.18 -14.56
N SER A 100 -7.07 -5.16 -13.70
CA SER A 100 -7.80 -6.39 -14.04
C SER A 100 -8.81 -6.77 -12.95
N SER A 101 -9.90 -7.43 -13.35
CA SER A 101 -11.06 -7.68 -12.48
C SER A 101 -10.81 -8.66 -11.32
N ASN A 102 -9.73 -9.45 -11.39
CA ASN A 102 -9.30 -10.32 -10.29
C ASN A 102 -8.63 -9.56 -9.14
N GLN A 103 -8.12 -8.35 -9.36
CA GLN A 103 -7.44 -7.59 -8.31
C GLN A 103 -8.45 -7.05 -7.31
N ARG A 104 -8.24 -7.19 -6.00
CA ARG A 104 -9.21 -6.73 -4.98
C ARG A 104 -8.73 -5.42 -4.36
N ILE A 105 -9.66 -4.53 -4.03
CA ILE A 105 -9.35 -3.28 -3.32
C ILE A 105 -9.82 -3.46 -1.88
N ILE A 106 -8.89 -3.69 -0.98
CA ILE A 106 -9.13 -4.18 0.38
C ILE A 106 -8.98 -3.05 1.38
N ASP A 107 -9.94 -2.94 2.30
CA ASP A 107 -9.83 -2.13 3.52
C ASP A 107 -9.02 -2.94 4.54
N VAL A 108 -7.75 -2.59 4.68
CA VAL A 108 -6.79 -3.39 5.47
C VAL A 108 -7.18 -3.39 6.94
N LYS A 109 -7.57 -2.24 7.49
CA LYS A 109 -7.93 -2.12 8.92
C LYS A 109 -9.12 -3.00 9.26
N LYS A 110 -10.19 -2.91 8.49
CA LYS A 110 -11.36 -3.77 8.71
C LYS A 110 -11.04 -5.24 8.53
N THR A 111 -10.22 -5.58 7.53
CA THR A 111 -9.82 -6.98 7.29
C THR A 111 -9.02 -7.55 8.46
N LEU A 112 -8.10 -6.78 9.04
CA LEU A 112 -7.34 -7.19 10.22
C LEU A 112 -8.23 -7.30 11.48
N GLU A 113 -9.22 -6.42 11.62
CA GLU A 113 -10.16 -6.42 12.75
C GLU A 113 -11.13 -7.60 12.72
N THR A 114 -11.63 -7.97 11.54
CA THR A 114 -12.62 -9.06 11.38
C THR A 114 -11.98 -10.41 11.16
N GLY A 115 -10.74 -10.46 10.65
CA GLY A 115 -10.10 -11.69 10.17
C GLY A 115 -10.66 -12.18 8.83
N GLU A 116 -11.48 -11.39 8.15
CA GLU A 116 -12.08 -11.71 6.85
C GLU A 116 -11.83 -10.56 5.87
N VAL A 117 -11.58 -10.86 4.59
CA VAL A 117 -11.32 -9.83 3.57
C VAL A 117 -12.51 -8.90 3.42
N VAL A 118 -12.32 -7.62 3.75
CA VAL A 118 -13.31 -6.56 3.57
C VAL A 118 -12.93 -5.67 2.40
N LEU A 119 -13.78 -5.62 1.37
CA LEU A 119 -13.55 -4.76 0.21
C LEU A 119 -13.85 -3.29 0.55
N ALA A 120 -12.94 -2.40 0.16
CA ALA A 120 -13.12 -0.96 0.30
C ALA A 120 -14.02 -0.37 -0.80
N MET A 121 -14.12 -1.04 -1.95
CA MET A 121 -15.00 -0.71 -3.06
C MET A 121 -15.16 -1.90 -4.02
N GLU A 122 -16.24 -1.86 -4.80
CA GLU A 122 -16.48 -2.76 -5.94
C GLU A 122 -15.74 -2.31 -7.20
#